data_AF-A0A1M7LPL8-F1
#
_entry.id   AF-A0A1M7LPL8-F1
#
_cell.length_a   1.000
_cell.length_b   1.000
_cell.length_c   1.000
_cell.angle_alpha   90.00
_cell.angle_beta   90.00
_cell.angle_gamma   90.00
#
_symmetry.space_group_name_H-M   'P 1'
#
loop_
_entity.id
_entity.type
_entity.pdbx_description
1 polymer ?
#
loop_
_entity_poly.entity_id
_entity_poly.type
_entity_poly.pdbx_seq_one_letter_code
_entity_poly.pdbx_strand_id
1 'polypeptide(L)' 'MARPIKEPPILYGEDARRFEARMQERRRISMEERTRINAAYEAVKSVCDFM' A
#
# COMPACT_ATOMS: atom_id res chain seq x y z
N MET A 1 5.26 0.42 24.52
CA MET A 1 4.73 -0.96 24.35
C MET A 1 3.94 -0.98 23.05
N ALA A 2 4.14 -1.98 22.19
CA ALA A 2 3.37 -2.08 20.95
C ALA A 2 1.90 -2.38 21.28
N ARG A 3 0.98 -1.66 20.62
CA ARG A 3 -0.45 -1.96 20.75
C ARG A 3 -0.74 -3.31 20.07
N PRO A 4 -1.58 -4.18 20.66
CA PRO A 4 -1.99 -5.43 20.01
C PRO A 4 -2.65 -5.15 18.67
N ILE A 5 -2.28 -5.92 17.65
CA ILE A 5 -2.93 -5.87 16.33
C ILE A 5 -4.30 -6.53 16.49
N LYS A 6 -5.36 -5.83 16.10
CA LYS A 6 -6.72 -6.38 16.10
C LYS A 6 -6.88 -7.41 14.99
N GLU A 7 -7.72 -8.41 15.23
CA GLU A 7 -8.05 -9.40 14.22
C GLU A 7 -8.74 -8.75 13.02
N PRO A 8 -8.44 -9.18 11.78
CA PRO A 8 -9.12 -8.69 10.60
C PRO A 8 -10.63 -9.01 10.66
N PRO A 9 -11.50 -8.08 10.23
CA PRO A 9 -12.93 -8.36 10.15
C PRO A 9 -13.21 -9.41 9.06
N ILE A 10 -14.17 -10.31 9.34
CA ILE A 10 -14.68 -11.25 8.34
C ILE A 10 -15.76 -10.53 7.52
N LEU A 11 -15.57 -10.48 6.19
CA LEU A 11 -16.53 -9.87 5.27
C LEU A 11 -17.55 -10.91 4.79
N TYR A 12 -18.80 -10.46 4.59
CA TYR A 12 -19.89 -11.32 4.13
C TYR A 12 -20.66 -10.67 2.97
N GLY A 13 -21.40 -11.48 2.22
CA GLY A 13 -22.36 -11.02 1.22
C GLY A 13 -21.75 -10.15 0.11
N GLU A 14 -22.28 -8.94 -0.05
CA GLU A 14 -21.81 -8.02 -1.10
C GLU A 14 -20.41 -7.46 -0.81
N ASP A 15 -20.06 -7.23 0.45
CA ASP A 15 -18.74 -6.70 0.82
C ASP A 15 -17.63 -7.69 0.53
N ALA A 16 -17.88 -8.99 0.77
CA ALA A 16 -16.94 -10.05 0.39
C ALA A 16 -16.69 -10.05 -1.13
N ARG A 17 -17.75 -9.97 -1.94
CA ARG A 17 -17.65 -9.95 -3.41
C ARG A 17 -16.89 -8.72 -3.93
N ARG A 18 -17.14 -7.54 -3.37
CA ARG A 18 -16.43 -6.30 -3.73
C ARG A 18 -14.95 -6.39 -3.36
N PHE A 19 -14.64 -6.96 -2.21
CA PHE A 19 -13.26 -7.17 -1.77
C PHE A 19 -12.52 -8.11 -2.72
N GLU A 20 -13.11 -9.27 -3.06
CA GLU A 20 -12.52 -10.21 -4.02
C GLU A 20 -12.29 -9.58 -5.39
N ALA A 21 -13.29 -8.85 -5.92
CA ALA A 21 -13.16 -8.15 -7.19
C ALA A 21 -12.00 -7.14 -7.18
N ARG A 22 -11.85 -6.38 -6.08
CA ARG A 22 -10.75 -5.43 -5.90
C ARG A 22 -9.39 -6.13 -5.77
N MET A 23 -9.33 -7.32 -5.17
CA MET A 23 -8.08 -8.09 -5.06
C MET A 23 -7.61 -8.62 -6.42
N GLN A 24 -8.55 -8.95 -7.32
CA GLN A 24 -8.24 -9.37 -8.69
C GLN A 24 -7.83 -8.20 -9.60
N GLU A 25 -8.20 -6.97 -9.23
CA GLU A 25 -7.83 -5.77 -9.96
C GLU A 25 -6.33 -5.46 -9.80
N ARG A 26 -5.53 -5.72 -10.85
CA ARG A 26 -4.14 -5.25 -10.90
C ARG A 26 -4.10 -3.74 -11.10
N ARG A 27 -3.92 -3.00 -10.01
CA ARG A 27 -3.58 -1.56 -10.06
C ARG A 27 -2.19 -1.39 -10.67
N ARG A 28 -2.16 -1.12 -11.98
CA ARG A 28 -0.93 -0.78 -12.70
C ARG A 28 -0.63 0.70 -12.48
N ILE A 29 0.49 0.99 -11.85
CA ILE A 29 1.05 2.35 -11.83
C ILE A 29 1.66 2.64 -13.20
N SER A 30 1.53 3.88 -13.66
CA SER A 30 2.22 4.34 -14.86
C SER A 30 3.74 4.38 -14.62
N MET A 31 4.52 4.35 -15.70
CA MET A 31 5.99 4.47 -15.58
C MET A 31 6.41 5.83 -14.99
N GLU A 32 5.72 6.91 -15.37
CA GLU A 32 5.97 8.25 -14.85
C GLU A 32 5.68 8.36 -13.35
N GLU A 33 4.60 7.73 -12.89
CA GLU A 33 4.24 7.75 -11.48
C GLU A 33 5.23 6.92 -10.66
N ARG A 34 5.71 5.81 -11.22
CA ARG A 34 6.76 4.99 -10.60
C ARG A 34 8.08 5.76 -10.47
N THR A 35 8.49 6.52 -11.47
CA THR A 35 9.72 7.32 -11.38
C THR A 35 9.60 8.45 -10.37
N ARG A 36 8.44 9.13 -10.30
CA ARG A 36 8.15 10.15 -9.27
C ARG A 36 8.23 9.57 -7.86
N ILE A 37 7.61 8.40 -7.62
CA ILE A 37 7.65 7.73 -6.31
C ILE A 37 9.10 7.36 -5.93
N ASN A 38 9.87 6.80 -6.86
CA ASN A 38 11.27 6.45 -6.62
C ASN A 38 12.13 7.69 -6.32
N ALA A 39 11.96 8.77 -7.07
CA ALA A 39 12.69 10.02 -6.84
C ALA A 39 12.37 10.61 -5.46
N ALA A 40 11.10 10.58 -5.05
CA ALA A 40 10.68 11.02 -3.71
C ALA A 40 11.28 10.13 -2.61
N TYR A 41 11.31 8.81 -2.81
CA TYR A 41 11.93 7.87 -1.88
C TYR A 41 13.43 8.16 -1.70
N GLU A 42 14.19 8.29 -2.79
CA GLU A 42 15.63 8.58 -2.73
C GLU A 42 15.92 9.94 -2.09
N ALA A 43 15.11 10.96 -2.36
CA ALA A 43 15.24 12.26 -1.71
C ALA A 43 15.08 12.14 -0.18
N VAL A 44 14.03 11.47 0.30
CA VAL A 44 13.82 11.25 1.73
C VAL A 44 14.94 10.40 2.33
N LYS A 45 15.34 9.33 1.64
CA LYS A 45 16.43 8.45 2.07
C LYS A 45 17.74 9.22 2.25
N SER A 46 18.12 10.07 1.29
CA SER A 46 19.35 10.89 1.39
C SER A 46 19.36 11.84 2.58
N VAL A 47 18.18 12.30 3.03
CA VAL A 47 18.04 13.16 4.21
C VAL A 47 18.04 12.35 5.51
N CYS A 48 17.51 11.12 5.47
CA CYS A 48 17.43 10.25 6.64
C CYS A 48 18.70 9.44 6.90
N ASP A 49 19.52 9.16 5.87
CA ASP A 49 20.79 8.44 5.96
C ASP A 49 21.93 9.29 6.59
N PHE A 50 21.60 10.29 7.40
CA PHE A 50 22.54 11.13 8.15
C PHE A 50 23.15 10.42 9.39
N MET A 51 23.31 9.10 9.35
CA MET A 51 24.02 8.28 10.37
C MET A 51 25.25 7.61 9.77
#